data_AF-A0AA39C2Y3-F1
#
_entry.id   AF-A0AA39C2Y3-F1
#
_cell.length_a   1.000
_cell.length_b   1.000
_cell.length_c   1.000
_cell.angle_alpha   90.00
_cell.angle_beta   90.00
_cell.angle_gamma   90.00
#
_symmetry.space_group_name_H-M   'P 1'
#
loop_
_entity.id
_entity.type
_entity.pdbx_description
1 polymer ?
#
loop_
_entity_poly.entity_id
_entity_poly.type
_entity_poly.pdbx_seq_one_letter_code
_entity_poly.pdbx_strand_id
1 'polypeptide(L)'
;YRGGLDTRHGQTGDSAVYEVFRGREVLFHVASLLPYSPGDSQQLQRKRHIGNDIVAIIFQEEPTPFSPDMIASHFLHAFVVVQVIDPCTPNTRYKVSITARDDVPWFGPALPTPAVFLRGVEFKEFLLTKLVNAENAAYKAEKFAKLE
;
A
#
# COMPACT_ATOMS: atom_id res chain seq x y z
N TYR A 1 -0.36 -6.82 16.88
CA TYR A 1 -0.70 -7.45 15.58
C TYR A 1 0.56 -7.76 14.75
N ARG A 2 0.62 -8.86 13.97
CA ARG A 2 1.84 -9.27 13.19
C ARG A 2 1.65 -9.42 11.68
N GLY A 3 0.44 -9.20 11.15
CA GLY A 3 0.18 -9.25 9.69
C GLY A 3 0.59 -10.53 8.97
N GLY A 4 0.74 -11.66 9.67
CA GLY A 4 1.22 -12.90 9.06
C GLY A 4 2.74 -12.98 8.84
N LEU A 5 3.52 -11.99 9.29
CA LEU A 5 4.98 -12.06 9.32
C LEU A 5 5.49 -13.02 10.42
N ASP A 6 6.62 -13.65 10.15
CA ASP A 6 7.34 -14.49 11.11
C ASP A 6 8.13 -13.62 12.09
N THR A 7 7.95 -13.88 13.38
CA THR A 7 8.59 -13.16 14.48
C THR A 7 9.53 -14.05 15.29
N ARG A 8 9.78 -15.29 14.85
CA ARG A 8 10.55 -16.29 15.61
C ARG A 8 11.77 -16.80 14.88
N HIS A 9 11.69 -17.01 13.57
CA HIS A 9 12.74 -17.69 12.81
C HIS A 9 13.35 -16.81 11.71
N GLY A 10 12.98 -15.53 11.63
CA GLY A 10 13.54 -14.57 10.67
C GLY A 10 13.16 -14.83 9.21
N GLN A 11 12.09 -15.61 8.95
CA GLN A 11 11.75 -16.02 7.58
C GLN A 11 11.11 -14.92 6.73
N THR A 12 10.72 -13.80 7.34
CA THR A 12 10.04 -12.69 6.66
C THR A 12 10.77 -11.36 6.85
N GLY A 13 12.10 -11.42 7.01
CA GLY A 13 12.95 -10.26 7.25
C GLY A 13 13.03 -9.87 8.72
N ASP A 14 13.96 -8.97 9.02
CA ASP A 14 14.33 -8.62 10.39
C ASP A 14 13.52 -7.45 10.96
N SER A 15 12.86 -6.68 10.10
CA SER A 15 12.10 -5.50 10.49
C SER A 15 10.90 -5.27 9.58
N ALA A 16 9.91 -4.56 10.11
CA ALA A 16 8.72 -4.13 9.40
C ALA A 16 8.35 -2.71 9.83
N VAL A 17 7.62 -2.00 8.96
CA VAL A 17 7.06 -0.69 9.31
C VAL A 17 5.69 -0.91 9.97
N TYR A 18 5.49 -0.26 11.10
CA TYR A 18 4.32 -0.43 11.95
C TYR A 18 3.88 0.91 12.53
N GLU A 19 2.56 1.11 12.67
CA GLU A 19 1.97 2.31 13.25
C GLU A 19 0.67 1.96 14.00
N VAL A 20 0.38 2.67 15.09
CA VAL A 20 -0.97 2.69 15.68
C VAL A 20 -1.67 3.97 15.24
N PHE A 21 -2.69 3.84 14.40
CA PHE A 21 -3.45 4.96 13.86
C PHE A 21 -4.90 4.92 14.33
N ARG A 22 -5.34 5.92 15.11
CA ARG A 22 -6.71 6.02 15.65
C ARG A 22 -7.20 4.74 16.35
N GLY A 23 -6.31 4.14 17.16
CA GLY A 23 -6.58 2.89 17.88
C GLY A 23 -6.53 1.62 17.03
N ARG A 24 -6.15 1.72 15.74
CA ARG A 24 -5.96 0.56 14.85
C ARG A 24 -4.47 0.29 14.67
N GLU A 25 -4.08 -0.98 14.79
CA GLU A 25 -2.74 -1.44 14.47
C GLU A 25 -2.58 -1.58 12.95
N VAL A 26 -1.62 -0.89 12.33
CA VAL A 26 -1.31 -0.95 10.90
C VAL A 26 0.11 -1.48 10.72
N LEU A 27 0.25 -2.58 10.00
CA LEU A 27 1.54 -3.18 9.64
C LEU A 27 1.71 -3.14 8.13
N PHE A 28 2.88 -2.74 7.66
CA PHE A 28 3.17 -2.67 6.22
C PHE A 28 4.07 -3.82 5.78
N HIS A 29 3.63 -4.55 4.76
CA HIS A 29 4.45 -5.49 4.01
C HIS A 29 5.34 -4.74 3.00
N VAL A 30 6.52 -4.32 3.46
CA VAL A 30 7.45 -3.55 2.60
C VAL A 30 8.29 -4.52 1.76
N ALA A 31 8.11 -4.49 0.44
CA ALA A 31 8.77 -5.42 -0.48
C ALA A 31 10.30 -5.48 -0.32
N SER A 32 10.95 -4.35 -0.06
CA SER A 32 12.41 -4.27 0.16
C SER A 32 12.88 -4.78 1.52
N LEU A 33 11.99 -4.87 2.52
CA LEU A 33 12.29 -5.45 3.84
C LEU A 33 11.99 -6.96 3.90
N LEU A 34 11.18 -7.47 2.96
CA LEU A 34 10.94 -8.90 2.82
C LEU A 34 12.13 -9.59 2.12
N PRO A 35 12.45 -10.86 2.47
CA PRO A 35 13.59 -11.57 1.89
C PRO A 35 13.55 -11.61 0.36
N TYR A 36 14.73 -11.51 -0.25
CA TYR A 36 14.91 -11.69 -1.69
C TYR A 36 15.39 -13.12 -1.96
N SER A 37 14.79 -13.77 -2.95
CA SER A 37 15.20 -15.12 -3.37
C SER A 37 15.74 -15.09 -4.81
N PRO A 38 17.07 -15.10 -5.02
CA PRO A 38 17.66 -14.91 -6.36
C PRO A 38 17.19 -15.93 -7.42
N GLY A 39 16.83 -17.15 -6.99
CA GLY A 39 16.33 -18.21 -7.88
C GLY A 39 14.82 -18.19 -8.14
N ASP A 40 14.08 -17.26 -7.53
CA ASP A 40 12.62 -17.16 -7.64
C ASP A 40 12.24 -15.91 -8.43
N SER A 41 12.10 -16.03 -9.75
CA SER A 41 11.76 -14.89 -10.61
C SER A 41 10.43 -14.22 -10.27
N GLN A 42 9.51 -14.93 -9.60
CA GLN A 42 8.21 -14.41 -9.18
C GLN A 42 8.24 -13.83 -7.75
N GLN A 43 9.33 -14.02 -7.00
CA GLN A 43 9.46 -13.62 -5.60
C GLN A 43 8.23 -14.03 -4.77
N LEU A 44 7.86 -15.31 -4.85
CA LEU A 44 6.64 -15.88 -4.25
C LEU A 44 6.52 -15.57 -2.76
N GLN A 45 7.63 -15.53 -2.01
CA GLN A 45 7.61 -15.15 -0.60
C GLN A 45 7.10 -13.72 -0.40
N ARG A 46 7.57 -12.76 -1.20
CA ARG A 46 7.08 -11.38 -1.16
C ARG A 46 5.63 -11.29 -1.62
N LYS A 47 5.32 -11.96 -2.73
CA LYS A 47 3.99 -11.97 -3.34
C LYS A 47 2.95 -12.64 -2.42
N ARG A 48 3.33 -13.62 -1.60
CA ARG A 48 2.44 -14.24 -0.62
C ARG A 48 1.95 -13.26 0.44
N HIS A 49 2.77 -12.30 0.85
CA HIS A 49 2.35 -11.29 1.81
C HIS A 49 1.61 -10.17 1.07
N ILE A 50 2.30 -9.47 0.18
CA ILE A 50 1.78 -8.27 -0.50
C ILE A 50 0.57 -8.60 -1.39
N GLY A 51 0.63 -9.72 -2.11
CA GLY A 51 -0.42 -10.13 -3.02
C GLY A 51 -1.69 -10.64 -2.32
N ASN A 52 -1.66 -10.85 -1.00
CA ASN A 52 -2.82 -11.18 -0.19
C ASN A 52 -3.34 -9.97 0.62
N ASP A 53 -2.71 -8.81 0.48
CA ASP A 53 -3.26 -7.57 1.03
C ASP A 53 -4.43 -7.07 0.18
N ILE A 54 -5.29 -6.25 0.79
CA ILE A 54 -6.42 -5.61 0.11
C ILE A 54 -6.00 -4.30 -0.57
N VAL A 55 -5.12 -3.55 0.09
CA VAL A 55 -4.68 -2.23 -0.33
C VAL A 55 -3.15 -2.18 -0.37
N ALA A 56 -2.57 -1.65 -1.45
CA ALA A 56 -1.13 -1.47 -1.58
C ALA A 56 -0.73 -0.02 -1.82
N ILE A 57 0.45 0.35 -1.33
CA ILE A 57 1.13 1.60 -1.71
C ILE A 57 2.13 1.28 -2.81
N ILE A 58 2.08 2.01 -3.91
CA ILE A 58 3.10 1.95 -4.96
C ILE A 58 3.96 3.21 -4.84
N PHE A 59 5.17 3.05 -4.33
CA PHE A 59 6.12 4.15 -4.24
C PHE A 59 6.92 4.26 -5.54
N GLN A 60 7.02 5.48 -6.07
CA GLN A 60 7.64 5.75 -7.37
C GLN A 60 8.71 6.83 -7.25
N GLU A 61 9.93 6.51 -7.67
CA GLU A 61 11.02 7.49 -7.84
C GLU A 61 10.84 8.29 -9.13
N GLU A 62 10.36 7.63 -10.18
CA GLU A 62 10.07 8.20 -11.50
C GLU A 62 8.58 8.07 -11.84
N PRO A 63 8.01 8.93 -12.70
CA PRO A 63 6.59 8.88 -13.09
C PRO A 63 6.29 7.71 -14.05
N THR A 64 6.55 6.48 -13.61
CA THR A 64 6.27 5.27 -14.38
C THR A 64 4.77 5.00 -14.41
N PRO A 65 4.15 4.77 -15.57
CA PRO A 65 2.75 4.37 -15.63
C PRO A 65 2.50 3.10 -14.80
N PHE A 66 1.42 3.11 -14.01
CA PHE A 66 0.98 1.97 -13.21
C PHE A 66 -0.50 1.69 -13.49
N SER A 67 -0.84 0.42 -13.69
CA SER A 67 -2.21 -0.07 -13.75
C SER A 67 -2.41 -1.20 -12.74
N PRO A 68 -3.58 -1.29 -12.06
CA PRO A 68 -3.94 -2.43 -11.23
C PRO A 68 -3.72 -3.79 -11.90
N ASP A 69 -3.97 -3.88 -13.21
CA ASP A 69 -3.86 -5.12 -13.99
C ASP A 69 -2.42 -5.64 -14.11
N MET A 70 -1.42 -4.79 -13.83
CA MET A 70 -0.02 -5.20 -13.83
C MET A 70 0.30 -6.16 -12.68
N ILE A 71 -0.52 -6.19 -11.62
CA ILE A 71 -0.35 -7.08 -10.48
C ILE A 71 -1.46 -8.13 -10.46
N ALA A 72 -1.11 -9.35 -10.86
CA ALA A 72 -2.01 -10.50 -10.77
C ALA A 72 -2.19 -10.92 -9.29
N SER A 73 -3.26 -10.43 -8.66
CA SER A 73 -3.73 -10.80 -7.32
C SER A 73 -5.26 -10.84 -7.28
N HIS A 74 -5.84 -11.79 -6.54
CA HIS A 74 -7.28 -11.79 -6.27
C HIS A 74 -7.68 -10.80 -5.17
N PHE A 75 -6.78 -10.51 -4.23
CA PHE A 75 -7.05 -9.74 -3.01
C PHE A 75 -6.81 -8.25 -3.15
N LEU A 76 -5.83 -7.82 -3.96
CA LEU A 76 -5.55 -6.40 -4.14
C LEU A 76 -6.68 -5.73 -4.93
N HIS A 77 -7.34 -4.76 -4.29
CA HIS A 77 -8.49 -4.04 -4.84
C HIS A 77 -8.24 -2.53 -4.96
N ALA A 78 -7.34 -1.95 -4.16
CA ALA A 78 -7.02 -0.53 -4.22
C ALA A 78 -5.51 -0.27 -4.10
N PHE A 79 -5.04 0.76 -4.81
CA PHE A 79 -3.66 1.16 -4.86
C PHE A 79 -3.54 2.67 -4.64
N VAL A 80 -2.66 3.07 -3.72
CA VAL A 80 -2.27 4.47 -3.53
C VAL A 80 -0.88 4.64 -4.12
N VAL A 81 -0.78 5.33 -5.25
CA VAL A 81 0.50 5.60 -5.92
C VAL A 81 1.07 6.89 -5.34
N VAL A 82 2.30 6.83 -4.85
CA VAL A 82 3.01 7.94 -4.21
C VAL A 82 4.31 8.15 -4.98
N GLN A 83 4.34 9.21 -5.79
CA GLN A 83 5.54 9.61 -6.51
C GLN A 83 6.28 10.70 -5.73
N VAL A 84 7.56 10.48 -5.45
CA VAL A 84 8.41 11.49 -4.81
C VAL A 84 8.80 12.58 -5.82
N ILE A 85 8.85 13.82 -5.33
CA ILE A 85 9.30 15.01 -6.05
C ILE A 85 10.40 15.64 -5.21
N ASP A 86 11.51 16.04 -5.85
CA ASP A 86 12.70 16.60 -5.23
C ASP A 86 13.22 15.77 -4.03
N PRO A 87 13.43 14.44 -4.21
CA PRO A 87 13.87 13.55 -3.14
C PRO A 87 15.18 14.03 -2.50
N CYS A 88 15.35 13.75 -1.21
CA CYS A 88 16.56 14.08 -0.44
C CYS A 88 16.83 15.60 -0.33
N THR A 89 15.82 16.44 -0.53
CA THR A 89 15.92 17.90 -0.34
C THR A 89 14.95 18.39 0.75
N PRO A 90 15.17 19.60 1.31
CA PRO A 90 14.17 20.23 2.19
C PRO A 90 12.80 20.45 1.54
N ASN A 91 12.73 20.45 0.19
CA ASN A 91 11.50 20.63 -0.58
C ASN A 91 10.89 19.29 -1.04
N THR A 92 11.22 18.17 -0.38
CA THR A 92 10.67 16.84 -0.72
C THR A 92 9.15 16.89 -0.65
N ARG A 93 8.50 16.54 -1.76
CA ARG A 93 7.05 16.52 -1.96
C ARG A 93 6.61 15.16 -2.49
N TYR A 94 5.32 14.88 -2.37
CA TYR A 94 4.73 13.63 -2.82
C TYR A 94 3.50 13.90 -3.67
N LYS A 95 3.55 13.51 -4.94
CA LYS A 95 2.37 13.50 -5.80
C LYS A 95 1.63 12.18 -5.59
N VAL A 96 0.34 12.27 -5.34
CA VAL A 96 -0.50 11.11 -5.04
C VAL A 96 -1.54 10.91 -6.12
N SER A 97 -1.67 9.67 -6.58
CA SER A 97 -2.80 9.22 -7.38
C SER A 97 -3.38 7.94 -6.78
N ILE A 98 -4.65 7.66 -7.09
CA ILE A 98 -5.38 6.53 -6.55
C ILE A 98 -5.94 5.76 -7.73
N THR A 99 -5.79 4.45 -7.70
CA THR A 99 -6.43 3.55 -8.65
C THR A 99 -6.99 2.36 -7.88
N ALA A 100 -8.14 1.88 -8.29
CA ALA A 100 -8.82 0.75 -7.67
C ALA A 100 -9.56 -0.02 -8.76
N ARG A 101 -10.02 -1.22 -8.43
CA ARG A 101 -10.94 -1.96 -9.30
C ARG A 101 -12.28 -1.24 -9.41
N ASP A 102 -12.97 -1.46 -10.54
CA ASP A 102 -14.23 -0.78 -10.88
C ASP A 102 -15.36 -1.03 -9.86
N ASP A 103 -15.32 -2.15 -9.15
CA ASP A 103 -16.31 -2.53 -8.14
C ASP A 103 -16.04 -1.96 -6.75
N VAL A 104 -14.93 -1.24 -6.57
CA VAL A 104 -14.60 -0.55 -5.31
C VAL A 104 -15.29 0.82 -5.31
N PRO A 105 -16.23 1.10 -4.38
CA PRO A 105 -16.88 2.39 -4.29
C PRO A 105 -15.88 3.48 -3.90
N TRP A 106 -16.22 4.74 -4.16
CA TRP A 106 -15.40 5.87 -3.74
C TRP A 106 -15.14 5.85 -2.22
N PHE A 107 -13.91 6.22 -1.84
CA PHE A 107 -13.49 6.33 -0.45
C PHE A 107 -12.74 7.65 -0.22
N GLY A 108 -12.99 8.29 0.92
CA GLY A 108 -12.32 9.54 1.30
C GLY A 108 -10.97 9.33 2.00
N PRO A 109 -10.25 10.41 2.35
CA PRO A 109 -10.49 11.80 1.96
C PRO A 109 -10.25 12.06 0.46
N ALA A 110 -10.85 13.11 -0.11
CA ALA A 110 -10.59 13.51 -1.49
C ALA A 110 -9.14 14.01 -1.66
N LEU A 111 -8.56 13.82 -2.85
CA LEU A 111 -7.26 14.41 -3.15
C LEU A 111 -7.36 15.94 -3.20
N PRO A 112 -6.35 16.68 -2.72
CA PRO A 112 -6.27 18.11 -2.94
C PRO A 112 -6.04 18.42 -4.42
N THR A 113 -6.25 19.69 -4.79
CA THR A 113 -5.91 20.20 -6.13
C THR A 113 -4.89 21.33 -5.97
N PRO A 114 -3.61 21.12 -6.33
CA PRO A 114 -3.03 19.92 -6.92
C PRO A 114 -2.90 18.75 -5.92
N ALA A 115 -2.85 17.51 -6.43
CA ALA A 115 -2.72 16.29 -5.61
C ALA A 115 -1.28 16.06 -5.11
N VAL A 116 -0.70 17.08 -4.47
CA VAL A 116 0.69 17.12 -4.01
C VAL A 116 0.71 17.46 -2.53
N PHE A 117 1.50 16.70 -1.78
CA PHE A 117 1.66 16.86 -0.33
C PHE A 117 3.11 17.18 0.03
N LEU A 118 3.31 17.97 1.08
CA LEU A 118 4.62 18.13 1.71
C LEU A 118 4.90 16.94 2.62
N ARG A 119 6.18 16.61 2.82
CA ARG A 119 6.58 15.66 3.87
C ARG A 119 6.17 16.22 5.24
N GLY A 120 5.31 15.50 5.96
CA GLY A 120 4.87 15.94 7.28
C GLY A 120 3.72 15.10 7.84
N VAL A 121 3.25 15.51 9.02
CA VAL A 121 2.17 14.82 9.75
C VAL A 121 0.87 14.84 8.95
N GLU A 122 0.55 15.95 8.29
CA GLU A 122 -0.67 16.07 7.47
C GLU A 122 -0.72 15.03 6.35
N PHE A 123 0.40 14.81 5.65
CA PHE A 123 0.47 13.78 4.62
C PHE A 123 0.34 12.37 5.21
N LYS A 124 1.00 12.10 6.35
CA LYS A 124 0.86 10.81 7.05
C LYS A 124 -0.59 10.56 7.46
N GLU A 125 -1.28 11.55 8.03
CA GLU A 125 -2.69 11.43 8.42
C GLU A 125 -3.60 11.20 7.22
N PHE A 126 -3.40 11.94 6.12
CA PHE A 126 -4.11 11.73 4.87
C PHE A 126 -3.92 10.29 4.38
N LEU A 127 -2.66 9.84 4.27
CA LEU A 127 -2.32 8.54 3.71
C LEU A 127 -2.91 7.40 4.54
N LEU A 128 -2.73 7.42 5.87
CA LEU A 128 -3.26 6.37 6.75
C LEU A 128 -4.79 6.35 6.75
N THR A 129 -5.44 7.52 6.80
CA THR A 129 -6.92 7.59 6.68
C THR A 129 -7.39 7.04 5.35
N LYS A 130 -6.68 7.37 4.26
CA LYS A 130 -7.02 6.94 2.91
C LYS A 130 -6.90 5.42 2.74
N LEU A 131 -5.85 4.81 3.28
CA LEU A 131 -5.63 3.36 3.24
C LEU A 131 -6.71 2.61 4.01
N VAL A 132 -7.04 3.04 5.23
CA VAL A 132 -8.11 2.44 6.04
C VAL A 132 -9.46 2.53 5.33
N ASN A 133 -9.76 3.69 4.73
CA ASN A 133 -11.02 3.86 4.00
C ASN A 133 -11.05 3.06 2.69
N ALA A 134 -9.91 2.90 2.01
CA ALA A 134 -9.79 2.05 0.82
C ALA A 134 -10.11 0.59 1.15
N GLU A 135 -9.58 0.09 2.27
CA GLU A 135 -9.85 -1.26 2.76
C GLU A 135 -11.35 -1.46 3.06
N ASN A 136 -11.95 -0.54 3.84
CA ASN A 136 -13.38 -0.57 4.15
C ASN A 136 -14.27 -0.49 2.90
N ALA A 137 -13.82 0.21 1.85
CA ALA A 137 -14.53 0.29 0.58
C ALA A 137 -14.37 -1.00 -0.23
N ALA A 138 -13.18 -1.60 -0.25
CA ALA A 138 -12.92 -2.86 -0.95
C ALA A 138 -13.76 -4.02 -0.41
N TYR A 139 -14.06 -4.07 0.89
CA TYR A 139 -15.00 -5.06 1.45
C TYR A 139 -16.43 -4.95 0.88
N LYS A 140 -16.81 -3.79 0.33
CA LYS A 140 -18.11 -3.59 -0.33
C LYS A 140 -18.10 -3.95 -1.81
N ALA A 141 -16.93 -4.29 -2.36
CA ALA A 141 -16.81 -4.74 -3.74
C ALA A 141 -17.42 -6.13 -3.89
N GLU A 142 -18.19 -6.36 -4.96
CA GLU A 142 -18.93 -7.62 -5.13
C GLU A 142 -18.05 -8.86 -5.10
N LYS A 143 -16.84 -8.77 -5.65
CA LYS A 143 -15.90 -9.90 -5.67
C LYS A 143 -15.41 -10.28 -4.28
N PHE A 144 -15.29 -9.32 -3.38
CA PHE A 144 -14.85 -9.56 -2.00
C PHE A 144 -16.02 -9.96 -1.10
N ALA A 145 -17.19 -9.35 -1.28
CA ALA A 145 -18.40 -9.67 -0.53
C ALA A 145 -18.93 -11.11 -0.75
N LYS A 146 -18.48 -11.80 -1.81
CA LYS A 146 -18.82 -13.20 -2.12
C LYS A 146 -17.79 -14.21 -1.58
N LEU A 147 -16.68 -13.75 -0.99
CA LEU A 147 -15.62 -14.58 -0.41
C LEU A 147 -15.73 -14.76 1.12
N GLU A 148 -16.60 -13.98 1.78
CA GLU A 148 -17.11 -14.26 3.14
C GLU A 148 -18.30 -15.23 3.09
#